data_AF-A0A7S1ICN3-F1
#
_entry.id   AF-A0A7S1ICN3-F1
#
_cell.length_a   1.000
_cell.length_b   1.000
_cell.length_c   1.000
_cell.angle_alpha   90.00
_cell.angle_beta   90.00
_cell.angle_gamma   90.00
#
_symmetry.space_group_name_H-M   'P 1'
#
loop_
_entity.id
_entity.type
_entity.pdbx_description
1 polymer ?
#
loop_
_entity_poly.entity_id
_entity_poly.type
_entity_poly.pdbx_seq_one_letter_code
_entity_poly.pdbx_strand_id
1 'polypeptide(L)'
;KVSHELNSHLAAAQYPQQGTNPAPAVEHNEKLMQCWRFLCSASKLAEDNRVQCARPVELFLAPLKVRFDYHFSGQKETNRLDRPEWMFAYLIRVLSANMPFLTQFARTTGLQGPTHTQMLPDLIEAMVLVVSHKVEKELLTLQSTDSAEWFAHYLNEILAFDRLLSPKFGYPLNSRTVLEGENPIEGFAVPRRRAYCLDTVTQNETLWKYWLDLDRRYAERQFLAVLRSADCWVPKYG
;
A
#
# COMPACT_ATOMS: atom_id res chain seq x y z
N LYS A 1 11.87 -1.14 -25.45
CA LYS A 1 11.00 -0.70 -26.57
C LYS A 1 9.53 -0.87 -26.22
N VAL A 2 9.05 -2.09 -25.95
CA VAL A 2 7.64 -2.34 -25.57
C VAL A 2 7.18 -1.59 -24.31
N SER A 3 8.02 -1.46 -23.27
CA SER A 3 7.68 -0.66 -22.08
C SER A 3 7.49 0.84 -22.38
N HIS A 4 8.23 1.38 -23.34
CA HIS A 4 8.09 2.78 -23.77
C HIS A 4 6.79 2.97 -24.59
N GLU A 5 6.46 2.00 -25.46
CA GLU A 5 5.19 1.99 -26.19
C GLU A 5 3.99 1.90 -25.24
N LEU A 6 4.05 1.03 -24.21
CA LEU A 6 3.01 0.96 -23.19
C LEU A 6 2.84 2.30 -22.46
N ASN A 7 3.93 2.94 -22.04
CA ASN A 7 3.88 4.25 -21.39
C ASN A 7 3.27 5.33 -22.30
N SER A 8 3.58 5.32 -23.60
CA SER A 8 2.96 6.23 -24.57
C SER A 8 1.45 6.00 -24.67
N HIS A 9 1.00 4.74 -24.66
CA HIS A 9 -0.42 4.41 -24.71
C HIS A 9 -1.14 4.73 -23.39
N LEU A 10 -0.49 4.55 -22.24
CA LEU A 10 -1.02 4.95 -20.94
C LEU A 10 -1.17 6.48 -20.85
N ALA A 11 -0.20 7.23 -21.35
CA ALA A 11 -0.27 8.68 -21.44
C ALA A 11 -1.42 9.14 -22.36
N ALA A 12 -1.60 8.49 -23.52
CA ALA A 12 -2.74 8.76 -24.40
C ALA A 12 -4.09 8.44 -23.75
N ALA A 13 -4.13 7.43 -22.87
CA ALA A 13 -5.29 7.10 -22.03
C ALA A 13 -5.40 7.98 -20.77
N GLN A 14 -4.65 9.08 -20.69
CA GLN A 14 -4.65 10.02 -19.55
C GLN A 14 -4.36 9.35 -18.19
N TYR A 15 -3.65 8.23 -18.18
CA TYR A 15 -3.23 7.58 -16.95
C TYR A 15 -2.00 8.29 -16.35
N PRO A 16 -1.94 8.51 -15.03
CA PRO A 16 -2.97 8.23 -14.03
C PRO A 16 -4.14 9.21 -14.09
N GLN A 17 -5.34 8.68 -13.88
CA GLN A 17 -6.60 9.43 -13.94
C GLN A 17 -6.62 10.55 -12.88
N GLN A 18 -7.12 11.72 -13.28
CA GLN A 18 -7.33 12.86 -12.39
C GLN A 18 -8.84 13.16 -12.31
N GLY A 19 -9.45 12.88 -11.16
CA GLY A 19 -10.89 13.12 -10.93
C GLY A 19 -11.82 12.03 -11.47
N THR A 20 -13.12 12.34 -11.58
CA THR A 20 -14.20 11.44 -12.01
C THR A 20 -14.39 11.40 -13.53
N ASN A 21 -13.35 11.71 -14.30
CA ASN A 21 -13.47 11.67 -15.76
C ASN A 21 -13.77 10.22 -16.19
N PRO A 22 -14.72 9.99 -17.12
CA PRO A 22 -15.02 8.63 -17.55
C PRO A 22 -13.72 8.02 -18.08
N ALA A 23 -13.39 6.83 -17.58
CA ALA A 23 -12.21 6.11 -18.03
C ALA A 23 -12.25 6.06 -19.58
N PRO A 24 -11.21 6.54 -20.28
CA PRO A 24 -11.19 6.45 -21.74
C PRO A 24 -11.36 4.99 -22.13
N ALA A 25 -12.17 4.72 -23.15
CA ALA A 25 -12.60 3.38 -23.53
C ALA A 25 -11.38 2.49 -23.83
N VAL A 26 -10.89 1.78 -22.80
CA VAL A 26 -9.74 0.87 -22.87
C VAL A 26 -9.95 -0.20 -23.94
N GLU A 27 -11.22 -0.54 -24.19
CA GLU A 27 -11.69 -1.48 -25.21
C GLU A 27 -11.17 -1.18 -26.62
N HIS A 28 -10.84 0.07 -26.95
CA HIS A 28 -10.37 0.45 -28.29
C HIS A 28 -8.85 0.44 -28.45
N ASN A 29 -8.08 0.10 -27.41
CA ASN A 29 -6.62 0.19 -27.46
C ASN A 29 -5.97 -1.20 -27.57
N GLU A 30 -6.24 -1.90 -28.70
CA GLU A 30 -5.64 -3.21 -29.03
C GLU A 30 -4.11 -3.23 -28.88
N LYS A 31 -3.44 -2.14 -29.26
CA LYS A 31 -1.98 -2.00 -29.14
C LYS A 31 -1.50 -2.04 -27.69
N LEU A 32 -2.21 -1.36 -26.80
CA LEU A 32 -1.94 -1.39 -25.36
C LEU A 32 -2.16 -2.79 -24.77
N MET A 33 -3.20 -3.49 -25.22
CA MET A 33 -3.42 -4.89 -24.80
C MET A 33 -2.32 -5.84 -25.31
N GLN A 34 -1.84 -5.66 -26.54
CA GLN A 34 -0.73 -6.43 -27.10
C GLN A 34 0.59 -6.17 -26.35
N CYS A 35 0.91 -4.90 -26.07
CA CYS A 35 2.08 -4.52 -25.29
C CYS A 35 2.04 -5.16 -23.89
N TRP A 36 0.88 -5.10 -23.23
CA TRP A 36 0.68 -5.69 -21.92
C TRP A 36 0.88 -7.21 -21.92
N ARG A 37 0.23 -7.94 -22.83
CA ARG A 37 0.36 -9.40 -22.92
C ARG A 37 1.80 -9.83 -23.18
N PHE A 38 2.51 -9.12 -24.05
CA PHE A 38 3.93 -9.36 -24.31
C PHE A 38 4.79 -9.14 -23.06
N LEU A 39 4.53 -8.08 -22.29
CA LEU A 39 5.28 -7.82 -21.06
C LEU A 39 4.98 -8.87 -19.98
N CYS A 40 3.74 -9.33 -19.85
CA CYS A 40 3.40 -10.42 -18.93
C CYS A 40 4.08 -11.74 -19.29
N SER A 41 4.13 -12.12 -20.58
CA SER A 41 4.83 -13.34 -21.00
C SER A 41 6.34 -13.20 -20.85
N ALA A 42 6.91 -12.05 -21.23
CA ALA A 42 8.33 -11.76 -21.06
C ALA A 42 8.75 -11.76 -19.58
N SER A 43 7.92 -11.21 -18.68
CA SER A 43 8.18 -11.20 -17.24
C SER A 43 8.21 -12.61 -16.66
N LYS A 44 7.28 -13.50 -17.07
CA LYS A 44 7.30 -14.92 -16.64
C LYS A 44 8.56 -15.63 -17.11
N LEU A 45 8.91 -15.50 -18.39
CA LEU A 45 10.15 -16.05 -18.92
C LEU A 45 11.39 -15.47 -18.24
N ALA A 46 11.34 -14.20 -17.82
CA ALA A 46 12.45 -13.53 -17.16
C ALA A 46 12.62 -13.99 -15.70
N GLU A 47 11.53 -14.28 -14.98
CA GLU A 47 11.57 -14.92 -13.67
C GLU A 47 12.20 -16.32 -13.76
N ASP A 48 11.83 -17.10 -14.78
CA ASP A 48 12.41 -18.43 -15.02
C ASP A 48 13.90 -18.35 -15.42
N ASN A 49 14.29 -17.34 -16.20
CA ASN A 49 15.65 -17.19 -16.73
C ASN A 49 16.54 -16.20 -15.95
N ARG A 50 16.12 -15.72 -14.78
CA ARG A 50 16.81 -14.69 -13.96
C ARG A 50 17.21 -13.42 -14.74
N VAL A 51 16.43 -13.06 -15.77
CA VAL A 51 16.66 -11.84 -16.55
C VAL A 51 15.94 -10.68 -15.84
N GLN A 52 16.58 -9.50 -15.75
CA GLN A 52 15.93 -8.32 -15.19
C GLN A 52 14.96 -7.72 -16.22
N CYS A 53 13.67 -8.00 -16.07
CA CYS A 53 12.58 -7.36 -16.82
C CYS A 53 11.72 -6.56 -15.84
N ALA A 54 11.32 -5.34 -16.21
CA ALA A 54 10.41 -4.54 -15.40
C ALA A 54 9.07 -5.27 -15.27
N ARG A 55 8.63 -5.52 -14.04
CA ARG A 55 7.34 -6.18 -13.82
C ARG A 55 6.24 -5.31 -14.40
N PRO A 56 5.22 -5.88 -15.08
CA PRO A 56 4.18 -5.08 -15.71
C PRO A 56 3.49 -4.09 -14.75
N VAL A 57 3.36 -4.46 -13.47
CA VAL A 57 2.85 -3.61 -12.39
C VAL A 57 3.70 -2.34 -12.15
N GLU A 58 5.02 -2.43 -12.32
CA GLU A 58 5.94 -1.29 -12.11
C GLU A 58 5.69 -0.16 -13.12
N LEU A 59 5.21 -0.48 -14.32
CA LEU A 59 4.88 0.53 -15.33
C LEU A 59 3.63 1.34 -14.95
N PHE A 60 2.67 0.72 -14.26
CA PHE A 60 1.53 1.41 -13.67
C PHE A 60 1.92 2.17 -12.41
N LEU A 61 2.82 1.59 -11.61
CA LEU A 61 3.31 2.20 -10.37
C LEU A 61 4.10 3.49 -10.63
N ALA A 62 5.00 3.50 -11.62
CA ALA A 62 5.94 4.58 -11.87
C ALA A 62 5.29 5.98 -11.91
N PRO A 63 4.24 6.24 -12.72
CA PRO A 63 3.62 7.56 -12.74
C PRO A 63 2.81 7.90 -11.47
N LEU A 64 2.31 6.90 -10.74
CA LEU A 64 1.69 7.11 -9.42
C LEU A 64 2.76 7.53 -8.39
N LYS A 65 3.90 6.85 -8.38
CA LYS A 65 5.03 7.14 -7.51
C LYS A 65 5.58 8.54 -7.73
N VAL A 66 5.79 8.96 -8.98
CA VAL A 66 6.28 10.32 -9.30
C VAL A 66 5.34 11.39 -8.72
N ARG A 67 4.02 11.20 -8.85
CA ARG A 67 3.04 12.13 -8.28
C ARG A 67 3.05 12.11 -6.76
N PHE A 68 3.17 10.93 -6.15
CA PHE A 68 3.31 10.80 -4.70
C PHE A 68 4.55 11.54 -4.19
N ASP A 69 5.71 11.28 -4.78
CA ASP A 69 6.98 11.90 -4.40
C ASP A 69 6.91 13.42 -4.52
N TYR A 70 6.23 13.95 -5.56
CA TYR A 70 6.05 15.40 -5.74
C TYR A 70 5.33 16.09 -4.57
N HIS A 71 4.38 15.42 -3.92
CA HIS A 71 3.61 15.99 -2.80
C HIS A 71 4.21 15.66 -1.44
N PHE A 72 4.83 14.49 -1.28
CA PHE A 72 5.24 13.97 0.03
C PHE A 72 6.76 13.79 0.16
N SER A 73 7.54 14.46 -0.70
CA SER A 73 8.99 14.57 -0.56
C SER A 73 9.46 16.02 -0.53
N GLY A 74 10.64 16.26 0.04
CA GLY A 74 11.25 17.59 0.13
C GLY A 74 10.55 18.52 1.12
N GLN A 75 10.69 19.84 0.93
CA GLN A 75 10.17 20.89 1.82
C GLN A 75 8.76 21.38 1.43
N LYS A 76 7.88 20.47 1.03
CA LYS A 76 6.49 20.84 0.70
C LYS A 76 5.67 20.97 1.98
N GLU A 77 4.72 21.90 2.01
CA GLU A 77 3.78 22.08 3.14
C GLU A 77 2.95 20.83 3.43
N THR A 78 2.75 19.98 2.43
CA THR A 78 2.04 18.70 2.54
C THR A 78 2.87 17.58 3.16
N ASN A 79 4.19 17.76 3.31
CA ASN A 79 5.09 16.77 3.87
C ASN A 79 5.33 17.03 5.37
N ARG A 80 4.36 16.60 6.20
CA ARG A 80 4.32 16.91 7.63
C ARG A 80 4.29 15.65 8.50
N LEU A 81 5.21 15.56 9.44
CA LEU A 81 5.31 14.45 10.40
C LEU A 81 4.13 14.41 11.39
N ASP A 82 3.52 15.56 11.68
CA ASP A 82 2.40 15.70 12.60
C ASP A 82 1.02 15.50 11.94
N ARG A 83 0.98 15.36 10.60
CA ARG A 83 -0.23 15.17 9.80
C ARG A 83 -0.09 14.00 8.80
N PRO A 84 0.25 12.79 9.25
CA PRO A 84 0.42 11.63 8.37
C PRO A 84 -0.88 11.24 7.64
N GLU A 85 -2.05 11.60 8.18
CA GLU A 85 -3.34 11.36 7.55
C GLU A 85 -3.47 12.02 6.18
N TRP A 86 -2.75 13.12 5.90
CA TRP A 86 -2.77 13.75 4.58
C TRP A 86 -2.15 12.86 3.51
N MET A 87 -1.05 12.18 3.86
CA MET A 87 -0.39 11.22 2.99
C MET A 87 -1.30 10.02 2.72
N PHE A 88 -1.87 9.43 3.77
CA PHE A 88 -2.77 8.28 3.64
C PHE A 88 -4.05 8.63 2.88
N ALA A 89 -4.69 9.76 3.18
CA ALA A 89 -5.87 10.23 2.45
C ALA A 89 -5.57 10.50 0.97
N TYR A 90 -4.39 11.06 0.67
CA TYR A 90 -3.94 11.23 -0.70
C TYR A 90 -3.83 9.90 -1.45
N LEU A 91 -3.21 8.89 -0.83
CA LEU A 91 -3.06 7.57 -1.44
C LEU A 91 -4.41 6.90 -1.70
N ILE A 92 -5.32 6.94 -0.72
CA ILE A 92 -6.67 6.41 -0.88
C ILE A 92 -7.39 7.12 -2.05
N ARG A 93 -7.26 8.44 -2.15
CA ARG A 93 -7.84 9.22 -3.25
C ARG A 93 -7.23 8.84 -4.61
N VAL A 94 -5.91 8.72 -4.69
CA VAL A 94 -5.19 8.36 -5.92
C VAL A 94 -5.57 6.94 -6.36
N LEU A 95 -5.58 5.97 -5.45
CA LEU A 95 -6.02 4.62 -5.74
C LEU A 95 -7.48 4.64 -6.22
N SER A 96 -8.38 5.27 -5.47
CA SER A 96 -9.81 5.35 -5.83
C SER A 96 -10.07 5.95 -7.21
N ALA A 97 -9.34 7.00 -7.59
CA ALA A 97 -9.48 7.63 -8.90
C ALA A 97 -9.01 6.71 -10.06
N ASN A 98 -8.03 5.83 -9.80
CA ASN A 98 -7.46 4.96 -10.81
C ASN A 98 -8.12 3.57 -10.86
N MET A 99 -8.79 3.14 -9.79
CA MET A 99 -9.43 1.82 -9.72
C MET A 99 -10.41 1.52 -10.87
N PRO A 100 -11.29 2.44 -11.30
CA PRO A 100 -12.21 2.15 -12.41
C PRO A 100 -11.47 1.82 -13.70
N PHE A 101 -10.46 2.62 -14.05
CA PHE A 101 -9.61 2.40 -15.21
C PHE A 101 -8.83 1.09 -15.10
N LEU A 102 -8.19 0.83 -13.96
CA LEU A 102 -7.38 -0.36 -13.76
C LEU A 102 -8.22 -1.64 -13.75
N THR A 103 -9.43 -1.59 -13.19
CA THR A 103 -10.38 -2.71 -13.18
C THR A 103 -10.86 -3.00 -14.61
N GLN A 104 -11.21 -1.96 -15.37
CA GLN A 104 -11.59 -2.13 -16.78
C GLN A 104 -10.42 -2.65 -17.61
N PHE A 105 -9.21 -2.14 -17.39
CA PHE A 105 -7.99 -2.62 -18.05
C PHE A 105 -7.71 -4.10 -17.73
N ALA A 106 -7.81 -4.49 -16.46
CA ALA A 106 -7.61 -5.88 -16.06
C ALA A 106 -8.64 -6.80 -16.77
N ARG A 107 -9.93 -6.42 -16.78
CA ARG A 107 -10.99 -7.18 -17.44
C ARG A 107 -10.80 -7.31 -18.95
N THR A 108 -10.46 -6.21 -19.63
CA THR A 108 -10.36 -6.15 -21.11
C THR A 108 -9.12 -6.84 -21.66
N THR A 109 -8.00 -6.81 -20.94
CA THR A 109 -6.75 -7.47 -21.38
C THR A 109 -6.86 -9.01 -21.39
N GLY A 110 -7.95 -9.56 -20.85
CA GLY A 110 -8.37 -10.95 -21.14
C GLY A 110 -7.43 -12.01 -20.59
N LEU A 111 -6.77 -11.73 -19.46
CA LEU A 111 -6.13 -12.78 -18.69
C LEU A 111 -7.25 -13.62 -18.04
N GLN A 112 -7.68 -14.70 -18.67
CA GLN A 112 -8.41 -15.76 -17.96
C GLN A 112 -7.34 -16.61 -17.26
N GLY A 113 -7.20 -16.48 -15.94
CA GLY A 113 -6.20 -17.20 -15.14
C GLY A 113 -5.72 -16.43 -13.90
N PRO A 114 -4.95 -17.06 -12.99
CA PRO A 114 -4.56 -16.49 -11.69
C PRO A 114 -3.85 -15.12 -11.78
N THR A 115 -3.11 -14.87 -12.88
CA THR A 115 -2.43 -13.60 -13.17
C THR A 115 -3.37 -12.38 -13.27
N HIS A 116 -4.65 -12.58 -13.59
CA HIS A 116 -5.66 -11.50 -13.68
C HIS A 116 -6.12 -11.01 -12.32
N THR A 117 -6.26 -11.92 -11.36
CA THR A 117 -6.73 -11.62 -10.01
C THR A 117 -5.68 -10.89 -9.19
N GLN A 118 -4.40 -10.98 -9.59
CA GLN A 118 -3.27 -10.45 -8.82
C GLN A 118 -2.87 -9.02 -9.19
N MET A 119 -3.08 -8.54 -10.42
CA MET A 119 -2.58 -7.22 -10.86
C MET A 119 -3.03 -6.06 -9.94
N LEU A 120 -4.31 -6.02 -9.59
CA LEU A 120 -4.86 -4.95 -8.75
C LEU A 120 -4.29 -5.00 -7.31
N PRO A 121 -4.38 -6.14 -6.60
CA PRO A 121 -3.68 -6.31 -5.32
C PRO A 121 -2.18 -6.04 -5.38
N ASP A 122 -1.48 -6.45 -6.44
CA ASP A 122 -0.03 -6.25 -6.59
C ASP A 122 0.32 -4.77 -6.77
N LEU A 123 -0.50 -4.02 -7.51
CA LEU A 123 -0.32 -2.57 -7.64
C LEU A 123 -0.57 -1.85 -6.30
N ILE A 124 -1.61 -2.26 -5.56
CA ILE A 124 -1.89 -1.72 -4.23
C ILE A 124 -0.72 -2.04 -3.29
N GLU A 125 -0.25 -3.29 -3.27
CA GLU A 125 0.90 -3.71 -2.47
C GLU A 125 2.17 -2.92 -2.82
N ALA A 126 2.43 -2.71 -4.11
CA ALA A 126 3.57 -1.92 -4.56
C ALA A 126 3.48 -0.45 -4.12
N MET A 127 2.29 0.15 -4.15
CA MET A 127 2.07 1.49 -3.59
C MET A 127 2.23 1.50 -2.07
N VAL A 128 1.75 0.48 -1.36
CA VAL A 128 1.97 0.32 0.08
C VAL A 128 3.46 0.25 0.39
N LEU A 129 4.25 -0.54 -0.34
CA LEU A 129 5.70 -0.64 -0.15
C LEU A 129 6.43 0.69 -0.36
N VAL A 130 6.04 1.47 -1.38
CA VAL A 130 6.60 2.83 -1.60
C VAL A 130 6.37 3.71 -0.36
N VAL A 131 5.18 3.62 0.23
CA VAL A 131 4.76 4.44 1.37
C VAL A 131 5.41 3.93 2.66
N SER A 132 5.49 2.62 2.84
CA SER A 132 6.18 1.94 3.94
C SER A 132 7.62 2.43 4.08
N HIS A 133 8.35 2.57 2.97
CA HIS A 133 9.72 3.08 3.01
C HIS A 133 9.83 4.52 3.53
N LYS A 134 8.81 5.36 3.28
CA LYS A 134 8.73 6.71 3.83
C LYS A 134 8.31 6.67 5.30
N VAL A 135 7.28 5.90 5.63
CA VAL A 135 6.76 5.70 7.00
C VAL A 135 7.87 5.28 7.95
N GLU A 136 8.68 4.30 7.58
CA GLU A 136 9.79 3.82 8.41
C GLU A 136 10.76 4.95 8.77
N LYS A 137 11.16 5.77 7.80
CA LYS A 137 12.07 6.91 8.02
C LYS A 137 11.46 7.96 8.95
N GLU A 138 10.18 8.25 8.76
CA GLU A 138 9.47 9.25 9.56
C GLU A 138 9.26 8.77 11.01
N LEU A 139 8.93 7.50 11.21
CA LEU A 139 8.82 6.90 12.54
C LEU A 139 10.16 6.84 13.27
N LEU A 140 11.25 6.48 12.57
CA LEU A 140 12.60 6.53 13.16
C LEU A 140 13.00 7.96 13.56
N THR A 141 12.59 8.96 12.77
CA THR A 141 12.81 10.37 13.10
C THR A 141 12.04 10.75 14.36
N LEU A 142 10.75 10.42 14.43
CA LEU A 142 9.89 10.70 15.59
C LEU A 142 10.40 10.01 16.88
N GLN A 143 10.91 8.78 16.76
CA GLN A 143 11.57 8.07 17.85
C GLN A 143 12.80 8.85 18.34
N SER A 144 13.64 9.33 17.41
CA SER A 144 14.89 10.03 17.75
C SER A 144 14.66 11.41 18.38
N THR A 145 13.54 12.07 18.08
CA THR A 145 13.17 13.39 18.63
C THR A 145 12.33 13.30 19.90
N ASP A 146 12.05 12.09 20.40
CA ASP A 146 11.18 11.79 21.55
C ASP A 146 9.76 12.38 21.42
N SER A 147 9.25 12.43 20.18
CA SER A 147 7.91 12.96 19.87
C SER A 147 6.84 11.89 20.05
N ALA A 148 6.69 11.39 21.29
CA ALA A 148 5.82 10.28 21.67
C ALA A 148 4.36 10.42 21.20
N GLU A 149 3.78 11.63 21.31
CA GLU A 149 2.39 11.89 20.91
C GLU A 149 2.18 11.78 19.40
N TRP A 150 3.12 12.34 18.62
CA TRP A 150 3.07 12.26 17.17
C TRP A 150 3.33 10.84 16.67
N PHE A 151 4.22 10.10 17.33
CA PHE A 151 4.44 8.69 17.03
C PHE A 151 3.17 7.87 17.24
N ALA A 152 2.48 8.05 18.37
CA ALA A 152 1.21 7.38 18.67
C ALA A 152 0.12 7.73 17.65
N HIS A 153 -0.02 9.02 17.33
CA HIS A 153 -0.93 9.49 16.28
C HIS A 153 -0.63 8.82 14.93
N TYR A 154 0.65 8.81 14.53
CA TYR A 154 1.09 8.20 13.29
C TYR A 154 0.73 6.72 13.22
N LEU A 155 0.96 5.95 14.30
CA LEU A 155 0.57 4.54 14.37
C LEU A 155 -0.93 4.33 14.20
N ASN A 156 -1.75 5.16 14.83
CA ASN A 156 -3.21 5.09 14.68
C ASN A 156 -3.63 5.33 13.23
N GLU A 157 -3.01 6.30 12.55
CA GLU A 157 -3.27 6.58 11.14
C GLU A 157 -2.80 5.44 10.22
N ILE A 158 -1.67 4.79 10.51
CA ILE A 158 -1.24 3.56 9.82
C ILE A 158 -2.29 2.46 9.96
N LEU A 159 -2.75 2.20 11.19
CA LEU A 159 -3.74 1.17 11.47
C LEU A 159 -5.07 1.47 10.77
N ALA A 160 -5.51 2.74 10.78
CA ALA A 160 -6.71 3.17 10.08
C ALA A 160 -6.58 3.00 8.56
N PHE A 161 -5.44 3.37 7.99
CA PHE A 161 -5.14 3.20 6.57
C PHE A 161 -5.14 1.73 6.15
N ASP A 162 -4.37 0.87 6.84
CA ASP A 162 -4.25 -0.55 6.53
C ASP A 162 -5.62 -1.25 6.60
N ARG A 163 -6.44 -0.92 7.60
CA ARG A 163 -7.82 -1.43 7.73
C ARG A 163 -8.74 -0.96 6.61
N LEU A 164 -8.52 0.24 6.07
CA LEU A 164 -9.35 0.83 5.02
C LEU A 164 -9.10 0.18 3.65
N LEU A 165 -7.92 -0.39 3.40
CA LEU A 165 -7.57 -1.02 2.12
C LEU A 165 -8.52 -2.16 1.73
N SER A 166 -8.90 -3.00 2.69
CA SER A 166 -9.80 -4.14 2.46
C SER A 166 -11.20 -3.71 2.01
N PRO A 167 -11.99 -2.94 2.79
CA PRO A 167 -13.34 -2.55 2.40
C PRO A 167 -13.38 -1.62 1.17
N LYS A 168 -12.33 -0.84 0.90
CA LYS A 168 -12.29 0.05 -0.29
C LYS A 168 -11.87 -0.65 -1.57
N PHE A 169 -10.89 -1.55 -1.52
CA PHE A 169 -10.23 -2.08 -2.71
C PHE A 169 -10.22 -3.61 -2.79
N GLY A 170 -10.78 -4.31 -1.80
CA GLY A 170 -10.70 -5.76 -1.71
C GLY A 170 -9.29 -6.27 -1.38
N TYR A 171 -8.43 -5.42 -0.80
CA TYR A 171 -7.09 -5.83 -0.39
C TYR A 171 -7.16 -6.85 0.77
N PRO A 172 -6.50 -8.02 0.69
CA PRO A 172 -6.78 -9.15 1.57
C PRO A 172 -6.32 -8.89 3.01
N LEU A 173 -7.28 -8.83 3.95
CA LEU A 173 -7.10 -8.42 5.35
C LEU A 173 -6.43 -9.46 6.26
N ASN A 174 -5.38 -10.14 5.81
CA ASN A 174 -4.53 -11.09 6.56
C ASN A 174 -3.91 -12.03 5.54
N SER A 175 -2.71 -12.50 5.83
CA SER A 175 -1.87 -13.28 4.93
C SER A 175 -2.31 -14.72 4.78
N ARG A 176 -3.59 -14.95 4.49
CA ARG A 176 -4.11 -16.28 4.24
C ARG A 176 -5.02 -16.30 3.03
N THR A 177 -4.61 -15.67 1.93
CA THR A 177 -5.33 -15.85 0.66
C THR A 177 -4.48 -15.53 -0.57
N VAL A 178 -3.29 -16.09 -0.67
CA VAL A 178 -2.67 -16.31 -1.99
C VAL A 178 -2.18 -17.74 -2.03
N LEU A 179 -2.90 -18.61 -2.74
CA LEU A 179 -2.39 -19.91 -3.14
C LEU A 179 -1.40 -19.66 -4.29
N GLU A 180 -0.15 -19.37 -3.98
CA GLU A 180 0.96 -19.48 -4.94
C GLU A 180 1.65 -20.82 -4.68
N GLY A 181 1.50 -21.77 -5.62
CA GLY A 181 2.46 -22.87 -5.76
C GLY A 181 3.78 -22.30 -6.31
N GLU A 182 4.96 -22.81 -5.99
CA GLU A 182 5.31 -24.17 -5.60
C GLU A 182 6.30 -24.15 -4.43
N ASN A 183 5.97 -24.87 -3.34
CA ASN A 183 6.98 -25.38 -2.43
C ASN A 183 7.16 -26.87 -2.76
N PRO A 184 8.40 -27.41 -2.80
CA PRO A 184 8.65 -28.78 -3.29
C PRO A 184 8.11 -29.92 -2.41
N ILE A 185 7.51 -29.59 -1.26
CA ILE A 185 7.02 -30.56 -0.28
C ILE A 185 5.49 -30.55 -0.34
N GLU A 186 4.95 -31.42 -1.20
CA GLU A 186 3.57 -31.92 -1.17
C GLU A 186 2.44 -30.87 -1.12
N GLY A 187 2.07 -30.30 -2.28
CA GLY A 187 0.69 -29.87 -2.56
C GLY A 187 0.09 -28.69 -1.77
N PHE A 188 0.78 -28.16 -0.75
CA PHE A 188 0.34 -27.01 0.01
C PHE A 188 1.05 -25.74 -0.47
N ALA A 189 0.35 -24.92 -1.25
CA ALA A 189 0.78 -23.56 -1.57
C ALA A 189 1.02 -22.77 -0.27
N VAL A 190 2.21 -22.18 -0.11
CA VAL A 190 2.47 -21.32 1.05
C VAL A 190 1.74 -20.00 0.84
N PRO A 191 0.87 -19.57 1.78
CA PRO A 191 0.20 -18.29 1.67
C PRO A 191 1.22 -17.16 1.62
N ARG A 192 1.33 -16.47 0.48
CA ARG A 192 2.16 -15.26 0.41
C ARG A 192 1.48 -14.15 1.20
N ARG A 193 2.18 -13.67 2.23
CA ARG A 193 1.81 -12.49 3.03
C ARG A 193 2.00 -11.23 2.19
N ARG A 194 0.91 -10.48 1.97
CA ARG A 194 0.99 -9.16 1.35
C ARG A 194 1.48 -8.13 2.35
N ALA A 195 2.20 -7.13 1.86
CA ALA A 195 2.76 -6.06 2.69
C ALA A 195 1.69 -5.08 3.19
N TYR A 196 1.89 -4.57 4.40
CA TYR A 196 1.11 -3.52 5.04
C TYR A 196 2.02 -2.41 5.56
N CYS A 197 1.50 -1.20 5.81
CA CYS A 197 2.33 -0.14 6.39
C CYS A 197 2.75 -0.49 7.82
N LEU A 198 1.90 -1.17 8.59
CA LEU A 198 2.21 -1.67 9.92
C LEU A 198 3.42 -2.63 9.96
N ASP A 199 3.74 -3.27 8.84
CA ASP A 199 4.90 -4.16 8.74
C ASP A 199 6.21 -3.42 9.00
N THR A 200 6.28 -2.14 8.66
CA THR A 200 7.46 -1.30 8.93
C THR A 200 7.79 -1.23 10.42
N VAL A 201 6.77 -1.27 11.27
CA VAL A 201 6.92 -1.19 12.72
C VAL A 201 7.14 -2.57 13.31
N THR A 202 6.36 -3.56 12.88
CA THR A 202 6.39 -4.92 13.44
C THR A 202 7.62 -5.72 13.00
N GLN A 203 8.22 -5.40 11.84
CA GLN A 203 9.45 -6.04 11.36
C GLN A 203 10.72 -5.30 11.77
N ASN A 204 10.60 -4.06 12.26
CA ASN A 204 11.74 -3.28 12.74
C ASN A 204 11.81 -3.35 14.26
N GLU A 205 12.84 -4.03 14.80
CA GLU A 205 12.98 -4.29 16.23
C GLU A 205 13.07 -3.01 17.08
N THR A 206 13.66 -1.93 16.57
CA THR A 206 13.82 -0.68 17.32
C THR A 206 12.49 0.06 17.45
N LEU A 207 11.74 0.14 16.35
CA LEU A 207 10.41 0.74 16.31
C LEU A 207 9.40 -0.07 17.13
N TRP A 208 9.45 -1.41 16.99
CA TRP A 208 8.61 -2.32 17.75
C TRP A 208 8.81 -2.17 19.27
N LYS A 209 10.06 -2.18 19.75
CA LYS A 209 10.37 -1.97 21.17
C LYS A 209 9.92 -0.60 21.66
N TYR A 210 10.10 0.45 20.86
CA TYR A 210 9.67 1.80 21.21
C TYR A 210 8.15 1.89 21.34
N TRP A 211 7.41 1.31 20.40
CA TRP A 211 5.94 1.25 20.49
C TRP A 211 5.50 0.50 21.75
N LEU A 212 6.07 -0.67 22.06
CA LEU A 212 5.71 -1.42 23.27
C LEU A 212 5.97 -0.63 24.56
N ASP A 213 7.09 0.07 24.66
CA ASP A 213 7.40 0.90 25.82
C ASP A 213 6.45 2.10 25.93
N LEU A 214 6.11 2.73 24.80
CA LEU A 214 5.15 3.82 24.74
C LEU A 214 3.76 3.38 25.22
N ASP A 215 3.26 2.24 24.73
CA ASP A 215 1.97 1.66 25.14
C ASP A 215 1.97 1.30 26.62
N ARG A 216 3.07 0.71 27.13
CA ARG A 216 3.25 0.42 28.55
C ARG A 216 3.13 1.70 29.40
N ARG A 217 3.89 2.74 29.04
CA ARG A 217 3.85 4.05 29.75
C ARG A 217 2.46 4.69 29.65
N TYR A 218 1.78 4.57 28.51
CA TYR A 218 0.42 5.07 28.35
C TYR A 218 -0.56 4.35 29.29
N ALA A 219 -0.56 3.01 29.28
CA ALA A 219 -1.42 2.20 30.14
C ALA A 219 -1.16 2.48 31.63
N GLU A 220 0.11 2.57 32.04
CA GLU A 220 0.49 2.90 33.42
C GLU A 220 -0.04 4.27 33.84
N ARG A 221 0.12 5.29 32.98
CA ARG A 221 -0.42 6.64 33.25
C ARG A 221 -1.93 6.64 33.38
N GLN A 222 -2.66 5.95 32.49
CA GLN A 222 -4.12 5.87 32.55
C GLN A 222 -4.59 5.12 33.81
N PHE A 223 -3.94 4.02 34.15
CA PHE A 223 -4.24 3.25 35.36
C PHE A 223 -4.03 4.07 36.63
N LEU A 224 -2.88 4.75 36.75
CA LEU A 224 -2.59 5.62 37.88
C LEU A 224 -3.53 6.84 37.94
N ALA A 225 -3.93 7.39 36.79
CA ALA A 225 -4.92 8.46 36.74
C ALA A 225 -6.28 8.01 37.29
N VAL A 226 -6.72 6.81 36.94
CA VAL A 226 -7.94 6.20 37.47
C VAL A 226 -7.82 5.99 38.98
N LEU A 227 -6.73 5.41 39.47
CA LEU A 227 -6.50 5.18 40.91
C LEU A 227 -6.44 6.46 41.75
N ARG A 228 -6.02 7.57 41.14
CA ARG A 228 -5.95 8.88 41.80
C ARG A 228 -7.25 9.68 41.71
N SER A 229 -8.23 9.20 40.94
CA SER A 229 -9.51 9.90 40.80
C SER A 229 -10.32 9.79 42.09
N ALA A 230 -11.03 10.85 42.47
CA ALA A 230 -11.80 10.89 43.71
C ALA A 230 -12.88 9.79 43.78
N ASP A 231 -13.39 9.39 42.62
CA ASP A 231 -14.48 8.42 42.48
C ASP A 231 -13.98 7.00 42.17
N CYS A 232 -12.68 6.72 42.31
CA CYS A 232 -12.08 5.47 41.84
C CYS A 232 -12.64 4.21 42.52
N TRP A 233 -13.22 4.36 43.71
CA TRP A 233 -13.85 3.28 44.48
C TRP A 233 -15.37 3.37 44.51
N VAL A 234 -15.97 4.34 43.82
CA VAL A 234 -17.43 4.49 43.75
C VAL A 234 -17.98 3.49 42.74
N PRO A 235 -18.91 2.59 43.14
CA PRO A 235 -19.54 1.66 42.22
C PRO A 235 -20.27 2.43 41.11
N LYS A 236 -19.99 2.13 39.83
CA LYS A 236 -20.69 2.75 38.69
C LYS A 236 -22.17 2.36 38.58
N TYR A 237 -22.58 1.33 39.32
CA TYR A 237 -23.96 0.87 39.41
C TYR A 237 -24.29 0.72 40.89
N GLY A 238 -24.91 1.76 41.45
CA GLY A 238 -25.50 1.79 42.79
C GLY A 238 -26.94 2.27 42.68
#